data_AF-A0A1Q6EA28-F1
#
_entry.id   AF-A0A1Q6EA28-F1
#
_cell.length_a   1.000
_cell.length_b   1.000
_cell.length_c   1.000
_cell.angle_alpha   90.00
_cell.angle_beta   90.00
_cell.angle_gamma   90.00
#
_symmetry.space_group_name_H-M   'P 1'
#
loop_
_entity.id
_entity.type
_entity.pdbx_description
1 polymer ?
#
loop_
_entity_poly.entity_id
_entity_poly.type
_entity_poly.pdbx_seq_one_letter_code
_entity_poly.pdbx_strand_id
1 'polypeptide(L)'
;MMKKKSHPEFVRALKARNLKITVVGTYENCLSRVAVRCDVCGWEWAPVGGSLLRGHGCPKCAGTMRKSHAEFVEELKSRRDDVIIVGPYVKALEKTRFRFLKCGHEWDVTPAHILNGRGCPLCAHSRRGASQRLTMERFLKRLHKIDRNLVVREGGKYVNYTTPIPLRCNACKYEYEVKPSDVLHGGGCPNCHRACTSFPEQFIRHAFVRMLGESEVLSRDKTAAGVELDVCIPALRAAVEPGSWYWHRNLVERDREKRLLCERKGIRLITVYDHYDETAVPFDDCLVTPCDLASRRNMDKLVAVTKTLFGAFGLDSNLAAGEWETIRRRAELDSRRMTTEEFRAELAGINDKIEVIGEYTRASDKIRVRCKVCNHEWSVAPTTLRRGSGCASCAGRLKLSHERFVERLNLLHPEIVPLTEYVNSQTRMTFECRACGHVWSAQAYGLITKSRSSGCRKCSVRAMLRRRSRKVRCITTGEVFDTLREAAAKYGVSRSAISQCCSEPPKLKRAGGREWEYVDLLSGER
;
A
#
# COMPACT_ATOMS: atom_id res chain seq x y z
N MET A 1 -49.23 21.10 49.99
CA MET A 1 -50.37 21.41 49.10
C MET A 1 -50.47 22.92 48.89
N MET A 2 -50.34 23.42 47.65
CA MET A 2 -50.64 24.83 47.37
C MET A 2 -52.15 25.06 47.56
N LYS A 3 -52.55 26.03 48.40
CA LYS A 3 -53.96 26.41 48.56
C LYS A 3 -54.57 26.71 47.18
N LYS A 4 -55.68 26.05 46.85
CA LYS A 4 -56.45 26.28 45.62
C LYS A 4 -56.97 27.72 45.68
N LYS A 5 -56.46 28.61 44.82
CA LYS A 5 -56.97 29.98 44.70
C LYS A 5 -58.37 29.92 44.10
N SER A 6 -59.26 30.75 44.58
CA SER A 6 -60.54 31.05 43.93
C SER A 6 -60.33 31.90 42.67
N HIS A 7 -61.33 31.96 41.78
CA HIS A 7 -61.26 32.79 40.58
C HIS A 7 -60.96 34.27 40.88
N PRO A 8 -61.62 34.94 41.85
CA PRO A 8 -61.30 36.33 42.20
C PRO A 8 -59.87 36.53 42.74
N GLU A 9 -59.34 35.55 43.49
CA GLU A 9 -57.96 35.60 43.98
C GLU A 9 -56.95 35.40 42.85
N PHE A 10 -57.25 34.54 41.88
CA PHE A 10 -56.44 34.35 40.68
C PHE A 10 -56.37 35.63 39.84
N VAL A 11 -57.51 36.29 39.58
CA VAL A 11 -57.56 37.53 38.81
C VAL A 11 -56.77 38.65 39.51
N ARG A 12 -56.93 38.80 40.83
CA ARG A 12 -56.13 39.76 41.62
C ARG A 12 -54.64 39.46 41.57
N ALA A 13 -54.25 38.21 41.75
CA ALA A 13 -52.85 37.79 41.70
C ALA A 13 -52.22 37.95 40.30
N LEU A 14 -52.99 37.73 39.24
CA LEU A 14 -52.54 37.96 37.87
C LEU A 14 -52.36 39.44 37.59
N LYS A 15 -53.33 40.30 37.97
CA LYS A 15 -53.21 41.76 37.81
C LYS A 15 -51.99 42.33 38.56
N ALA A 16 -51.69 41.81 39.75
CA ALA A 16 -50.50 42.22 40.52
C ALA A 16 -49.17 41.84 39.83
N ARG A 17 -49.15 40.83 38.95
CA ARG A 17 -47.94 40.39 38.23
C ARG A 17 -47.86 40.87 36.79
N ASN A 18 -48.99 41.00 36.10
CA ASN A 18 -49.04 41.38 34.71
C ASN A 18 -50.34 42.15 34.40
N LEU A 19 -50.24 43.47 34.36
CA LEU A 19 -51.34 44.39 34.04
C LEU A 19 -51.77 44.35 32.56
N LYS A 20 -51.03 43.64 31.70
CA LYS A 20 -51.24 43.61 30.23
C LYS A 20 -52.11 42.43 29.78
N ILE A 21 -52.69 41.68 30.72
CA ILE A 21 -53.49 40.49 30.44
C ILE A 21 -54.81 40.57 31.21
N THR A 22 -55.92 40.57 30.48
CA THR A 22 -57.27 40.52 31.02
C THR A 22 -57.78 39.08 30.99
N VAL A 23 -58.37 38.62 32.11
CA VAL A 23 -59.02 37.31 32.18
C VAL A 23 -60.43 37.42 31.59
N VAL A 24 -60.72 36.61 30.56
CA VAL A 24 -62.01 36.63 29.83
C VAL A 24 -62.87 35.40 30.18
N GLY A 25 -62.25 34.28 30.58
CA GLY A 25 -62.94 33.06 31.01
C GLY A 25 -62.83 32.75 32.50
N THR A 26 -63.49 31.68 32.94
CA THR A 26 -63.49 31.26 34.35
C THR A 26 -62.20 30.49 34.70
N TYR A 27 -61.67 30.71 35.91
CA TYR A 27 -60.52 30.01 36.46
C TYR A 27 -60.98 28.94 37.44
N GLU A 28 -60.64 27.68 37.17
CA GLU A 28 -61.03 26.56 38.04
C GLU A 28 -59.90 26.13 38.98
N ASN A 29 -58.67 26.01 38.46
CA ASN A 29 -57.48 25.64 39.22
C ASN A 29 -56.19 25.95 38.44
N CYS A 30 -55.02 25.71 39.06
CA CYS A 30 -53.72 26.09 38.48
C CYS A 30 -53.25 25.20 37.32
N LEU A 31 -53.89 24.06 37.09
CA LEU A 31 -53.58 23.12 36.01
C LEU A 31 -54.55 23.26 34.83
N SER A 32 -55.73 23.86 35.03
CA SER A 32 -56.71 24.09 33.97
C SER A 32 -56.32 25.28 33.10
N ARG A 33 -56.83 25.27 31.86
CA ARG A 33 -56.69 26.39 30.93
C ARG A 33 -57.73 27.46 31.26
N VAL A 34 -57.34 28.73 31.16
CA VAL A 34 -58.21 29.88 31.41
C VAL A 34 -58.15 30.81 30.21
N ALA A 35 -59.28 31.24 29.65
CA ALA A 35 -59.28 32.17 28.52
C ALA A 35 -58.84 33.56 28.97
N VAL A 36 -57.85 34.14 28.30
CA VAL A 36 -57.31 35.47 28.58
C VAL A 36 -57.08 36.25 27.29
N ARG A 37 -57.09 37.58 27.38
CA ARG A 37 -56.84 38.52 26.29
C ARG A 37 -55.63 39.39 26.62
N CYS A 38 -54.78 39.64 25.63
CA CYS A 38 -53.66 40.56 25.77
C CYS A 38 -54.13 41.97 25.46
N ASP A 39 -53.98 42.88 26.40
CA ASP A 39 -54.42 44.28 26.23
C ASP A 39 -53.49 45.09 25.31
N VAL A 40 -52.32 44.54 24.94
CA VAL A 40 -51.37 45.17 24.00
C VAL A 40 -51.69 44.84 22.55
N CYS A 41 -51.98 43.57 22.23
CA CYS A 41 -52.17 43.12 20.84
C CYS A 41 -53.58 42.58 20.54
N GLY A 42 -54.48 42.60 21.52
CA GLY A 42 -55.86 42.13 21.40
C GLY A 42 -56.03 40.61 21.28
N TRP A 43 -54.94 39.83 21.26
CA TRP A 43 -55.02 38.38 21.04
C TRP A 43 -55.63 37.66 22.24
N GLU A 44 -56.61 36.79 21.98
CA GLU A 44 -57.23 35.90 22.95
C GLU A 44 -56.63 34.49 22.87
N TRP A 45 -56.22 33.92 24.01
CA TRP A 45 -55.70 32.55 24.10
C TRP A 45 -56.03 31.90 25.44
N ALA A 46 -55.88 30.58 25.52
CA ALA A 46 -56.21 29.80 26.72
C ALA A 46 -54.97 29.08 27.30
N PRO A 47 -54.10 29.76 28.07
CA PRO A 47 -52.96 29.15 28.74
C PRO A 47 -53.37 28.43 30.03
N VAL A 48 -52.49 27.57 30.55
CA VAL A 48 -52.64 26.99 31.89
C VAL A 48 -52.51 28.10 32.95
N GLY A 49 -53.47 28.20 33.88
CA GLY A 49 -53.54 29.32 34.83
C GLY A 49 -52.28 29.46 35.70
N GLY A 50 -51.65 28.36 36.11
CA GLY A 50 -50.39 28.39 36.85
C GLY A 50 -49.18 28.92 36.06
N SER A 51 -49.23 28.93 34.73
CA SER A 51 -48.17 29.51 33.87
C SER A 51 -48.22 31.05 33.90
N LEU A 52 -49.43 31.62 33.82
CA LEU A 52 -49.64 33.07 33.93
C LEU A 52 -49.17 33.62 35.28
N LEU A 53 -49.50 32.92 36.37
CA LEU A 53 -48.99 33.30 37.69
C LEU A 53 -47.48 33.24 37.75
N ARG A 54 -46.79 32.33 37.04
CA ARG A 54 -45.31 32.26 37.00
C ARG A 54 -44.65 33.35 36.14
N GLY A 55 -45.42 34.27 35.57
CA GLY A 55 -44.91 35.42 34.82
C GLY A 55 -44.85 35.22 33.30
N HIS A 56 -45.35 34.11 32.76
CA HIS A 56 -45.46 33.93 31.31
C HIS A 56 -46.54 34.87 30.75
N GLY A 57 -46.17 35.67 29.74
CA GLY A 57 -47.05 36.65 29.09
C GLY A 57 -47.61 36.18 27.75
N CYS A 58 -48.13 37.13 26.96
CA CYS A 58 -48.65 36.89 25.61
C CYS A 58 -47.58 36.35 24.65
N PRO A 59 -47.70 35.11 24.13
CA PRO A 59 -46.73 34.54 23.19
C PRO A 59 -46.51 35.35 21.91
N LYS A 60 -47.56 36.03 21.41
CA LYS A 60 -47.51 36.86 20.20
C LYS A 60 -46.66 38.12 20.42
N CYS A 61 -46.87 38.83 21.53
CA CYS A 61 -46.05 40.00 21.90
C CYS A 61 -44.60 39.62 22.25
N ALA A 62 -44.40 38.43 22.84
CA ALA A 62 -43.07 37.92 23.16
C ALA A 62 -42.33 37.33 21.93
N GLY A 63 -42.96 37.26 20.76
CA GLY A 63 -42.37 36.65 19.56
C GLY A 63 -42.07 35.14 19.71
N THR A 64 -42.72 34.46 20.66
CA THR A 64 -42.49 33.03 20.96
C THR A 64 -43.49 32.10 20.26
N MET A 65 -44.38 32.66 19.45
CA MET A 65 -45.27 31.89 18.58
C MET A 65 -44.45 31.07 17.58
N ARG A 66 -44.78 29.79 17.47
CA ARG A 66 -44.20 28.93 16.44
C ARG A 66 -44.76 29.35 15.09
N LYS A 67 -43.88 29.55 14.11
CA LYS A 67 -44.28 29.78 12.73
C LYS A 67 -44.93 28.51 12.18
N SER A 68 -45.94 28.69 11.35
CA SER A 68 -46.44 27.64 10.47
C SER A 68 -45.43 27.35 9.35
N HIS A 69 -45.62 26.24 8.64
CA HIS A 69 -44.79 25.93 7.48
C HIS A 69 -44.90 27.02 6.39
N ALA A 70 -46.11 27.54 6.13
CA ALA A 70 -46.34 28.58 5.14
C ALA A 70 -45.61 29.88 5.49
N GLU A 71 -45.74 30.35 6.74
CA GLU A 71 -45.04 31.55 7.22
C GLU A 71 -43.52 31.41 7.12
N PHE A 72 -42.98 30.21 7.41
CA PHE A 72 -41.56 29.95 7.25
C PHE A 72 -41.13 29.97 5.77
N VAL A 73 -41.92 29.40 4.86
CA VAL A 73 -41.62 29.40 3.41
C VAL A 73 -41.60 30.82 2.86
N GLU A 74 -42.55 31.67 3.25
CA GLU A 74 -42.59 33.07 2.84
C GLU A 74 -41.40 33.87 3.39
N GLU A 75 -41.05 33.66 4.66
CA GLU A 75 -39.85 34.28 5.25
C GLU A 75 -38.56 33.81 4.56
N LEU A 76 -38.46 32.52 4.24
CA LEU A 76 -37.30 31.99 3.54
C LEU A 76 -37.14 32.67 2.17
N LYS A 77 -38.24 32.75 1.40
CA LYS A 77 -38.26 33.41 0.08
C LYS A 77 -37.95 34.90 0.14
N SER A 78 -38.39 35.61 1.17
CA SER A 78 -38.13 37.05 1.30
C SER A 78 -36.68 37.38 1.69
N ARG A 79 -35.98 36.45 2.35
CA ARG A 79 -34.59 36.65 2.78
C ARG A 79 -33.56 36.03 1.84
N ARG A 80 -33.93 34.96 1.13
CA ARG A 80 -33.00 34.15 0.34
C ARG A 80 -33.68 33.62 -0.92
N ASP A 81 -33.01 33.81 -2.04
CA ASP A 81 -33.37 33.29 -3.36
C ASP A 81 -32.55 32.04 -3.74
N ASP A 82 -31.50 31.71 -2.98
CA ASP A 82 -30.52 30.67 -3.32
C ASP A 82 -30.85 29.28 -2.77
N VAL A 83 -31.89 29.16 -1.94
CA VAL A 83 -32.25 27.93 -1.22
C VAL A 83 -33.76 27.78 -1.06
N ILE A 84 -34.24 26.55 -1.23
CA ILE A 84 -35.64 26.19 -1.01
C ILE A 84 -35.76 25.11 0.06
N ILE A 85 -36.85 25.12 0.81
CA ILE A 85 -37.21 24.03 1.73
C ILE A 85 -37.93 22.92 0.95
N VAL A 86 -37.54 21.67 1.20
CA VAL A 86 -38.11 20.46 0.57
C VAL A 86 -38.82 19.59 1.60
N GLY A 87 -38.33 19.58 2.84
CA GLY A 87 -38.93 18.83 3.95
C GLY A 87 -39.98 19.63 4.74
N PRO A 88 -40.74 18.97 5.64
CA PRO A 88 -41.69 19.67 6.49
C PRO A 88 -40.97 20.59 7.49
N TYR A 89 -41.58 21.74 7.79
CA TYR A 89 -41.11 22.63 8.87
C TYR A 89 -41.87 22.31 10.14
N VAL A 90 -41.15 21.95 11.20
CA VAL A 90 -41.72 21.65 12.52
C VAL A 90 -41.41 22.76 13.53
N LYS A 91 -40.12 23.09 13.69
CA LYS A 91 -39.64 24.19 14.54
C LYS A 91 -38.23 24.64 14.12
N ALA A 92 -37.82 25.84 14.53
CA ALA A 92 -36.59 26.48 14.07
C ALA A 92 -35.29 25.69 14.30
N LEU A 93 -35.23 24.88 15.37
CA LEU A 93 -34.07 24.08 15.76
C LEU A 93 -34.20 22.58 15.41
N GLU A 94 -35.27 22.19 14.73
CA GLU A 94 -35.42 20.83 14.21
C GLU A 94 -34.93 20.78 12.78
N LYS A 95 -34.06 19.82 12.45
CA LYS A 95 -33.49 19.73 11.11
C LYS A 95 -34.59 19.41 10.10
N THR A 96 -34.53 20.06 8.96
CA THR A 96 -35.38 19.75 7.80
C THR A 96 -34.54 19.81 6.54
N ARG A 97 -35.08 19.28 5.45
CA ARG A 97 -34.38 19.16 4.18
C ARG A 97 -34.48 20.44 3.37
N PHE A 98 -33.35 20.98 2.95
CA PHE A 98 -33.27 22.13 2.05
C PHE A 98 -32.51 21.76 0.77
N ARG A 99 -32.88 22.36 -0.36
CA ARG A 99 -32.18 22.23 -1.65
C ARG A 99 -31.58 23.58 -2.05
N PHE A 100 -30.27 23.61 -2.30
CA PHE A 100 -29.58 24.81 -2.78
C PHE A 100 -29.63 24.90 -4.30
N LEU A 101 -30.22 25.98 -4.82
CA LEU A 101 -30.54 26.10 -6.26
C LEU A 101 -29.29 26.15 -7.14
N LYS A 102 -28.20 26.76 -6.65
CA LYS A 102 -26.95 26.89 -7.41
C LYS A 102 -26.31 25.55 -7.83
N CYS A 103 -26.46 24.50 -7.01
CA CYS A 103 -25.75 23.22 -7.21
C CYS A 103 -26.66 21.99 -7.09
N GLY A 104 -27.95 22.17 -6.82
CA GLY A 104 -28.91 21.10 -6.58
C GLY A 104 -28.71 20.32 -5.27
N HIS A 105 -27.72 20.66 -4.45
CA HIS A 105 -27.40 19.89 -3.25
C HIS A 105 -28.53 19.97 -2.21
N GLU A 106 -28.96 18.80 -1.75
CA GLU A 106 -29.92 18.64 -0.65
C GLU A 106 -29.23 18.34 0.66
N TRP A 107 -29.64 19.03 1.73
CA TRP A 107 -28.99 18.91 3.02
C TRP A 107 -29.97 19.11 4.18
N ASP A 108 -29.89 18.21 5.16
CA ASP A 108 -30.67 18.27 6.40
C ASP A 108 -30.01 19.20 7.42
N VAL A 109 -30.61 20.37 7.63
CA VAL A 109 -30.08 21.43 8.49
C VAL A 109 -31.22 22.16 9.19
N THR A 110 -30.94 22.79 10.33
CA THR A 110 -31.96 23.53 11.09
C THR A 110 -32.37 24.82 10.35
N PRO A 111 -33.67 25.11 10.23
CA PRO A 111 -34.20 26.34 9.62
C PRO A 111 -33.53 27.63 10.12
N ALA A 112 -33.24 27.74 11.42
CA ALA A 112 -32.58 28.91 11.99
C ALA A 112 -31.21 29.19 11.36
N HIS A 113 -30.41 28.15 11.09
CA HIS A 113 -29.09 28.32 10.46
C HIS A 113 -29.19 28.76 9.00
N ILE A 114 -30.21 28.29 8.27
CA ILE A 114 -30.46 28.71 6.89
C ILE A 114 -30.85 30.20 6.85
N LEU A 115 -31.75 30.65 7.74
CA LEU A 115 -32.11 32.06 7.82
C LEU A 115 -30.94 32.96 8.26
N ASN A 116 -30.01 32.45 9.06
CA ASN A 116 -28.77 33.15 9.45
C ASN A 116 -27.68 33.14 8.35
N GLY A 117 -28.02 32.83 7.10
CA GLY A 117 -27.11 32.95 5.95
C GLY A 117 -26.16 31.77 5.74
N ARG A 118 -26.38 30.61 6.38
CA ARG A 118 -25.55 29.42 6.12
C ARG A 118 -25.72 28.96 4.65
N GLY A 119 -24.64 29.00 3.89
CA GLY A 119 -24.60 28.56 2.50
C GLY A 119 -24.40 27.05 2.33
N CYS A 120 -24.40 26.60 1.06
CA CYS A 120 -24.18 25.19 0.72
C CYS A 120 -22.77 24.72 1.13
N PRO A 121 -22.64 23.62 1.91
CA PRO A 121 -21.34 23.11 2.33
C PRO A 121 -20.51 22.59 1.14
N LEU A 122 -21.12 21.94 0.14
CA LEU A 122 -20.39 21.49 -1.05
C LEU A 122 -19.80 22.66 -1.84
N CYS A 123 -20.56 23.73 -2.04
CA CYS A 123 -20.04 24.94 -2.68
C CYS A 123 -18.93 25.61 -1.85
N ALA A 124 -19.03 25.57 -0.51
CA ALA A 124 -17.98 26.09 0.36
C ALA A 124 -16.69 25.26 0.27
N HIS A 125 -16.79 23.92 0.27
CA HIS A 125 -15.64 23.02 0.09
C HIS A 125 -14.99 23.18 -1.28
N SER A 126 -15.78 23.27 -2.35
CA SER A 126 -15.28 23.48 -3.71
C SER A 126 -14.52 24.81 -3.84
N ARG A 127 -15.06 25.91 -3.31
CA ARG A 127 -14.37 27.22 -3.28
C ARG A 127 -13.08 27.17 -2.46
N ARG A 128 -13.11 26.54 -1.28
CA ARG A 128 -11.92 26.37 -0.43
C ARG A 128 -10.84 25.53 -1.12
N GLY A 129 -11.24 24.46 -1.82
CA GLY A 129 -10.35 23.65 -2.62
C GLY A 129 -9.72 24.43 -3.77
N ALA A 130 -10.50 25.26 -4.47
CA ALA A 130 -10.00 26.12 -5.54
C ALA A 130 -9.04 27.21 -5.03
N SER A 131 -9.37 27.88 -3.91
CA SER A 131 -8.52 28.93 -3.33
C SER A 131 -7.22 28.41 -2.72
N GLN A 132 -7.13 27.11 -2.43
CA GLN A 132 -5.92 26.44 -1.93
C GLN A 132 -5.05 25.84 -3.04
N ARG A 133 -5.51 25.82 -4.30
CA ARG A 133 -4.67 25.34 -5.42
C ARG A 133 -3.54 26.33 -5.65
N LEU A 134 -2.31 25.84 -5.63
CA LEU A 134 -1.15 26.60 -6.08
C LEU A 134 -1.34 27.00 -7.55
N THR A 135 -0.88 28.18 -7.93
CA THR A 135 -0.65 28.52 -9.34
C THR A 135 0.56 27.76 -9.87
N MET A 136 0.67 27.60 -11.20
CA MET A 136 1.86 27.01 -11.83
C MET A 136 3.14 27.75 -11.41
N GLU A 137 3.11 29.08 -11.41
CA GLU A 137 4.23 29.91 -10.98
C GLU A 137 4.64 29.61 -9.53
N ARG A 138 3.67 29.54 -8.61
CA ARG A 138 3.95 29.26 -7.19
C ARG A 138 4.41 27.82 -6.98
N PHE A 139 3.91 26.87 -7.77
CA PHE A 139 4.42 25.49 -7.81
C PHE A 139 5.88 25.47 -8.25
N LEU A 140 6.22 26.09 -9.38
CA LEU A 140 7.60 26.18 -9.89
C LEU A 140 8.54 26.86 -8.90
N LYS A 141 8.10 27.95 -8.26
CA LYS A 141 8.88 28.64 -7.22
C LYS A 141 9.19 27.71 -6.03
N ARG A 142 8.26 26.84 -5.64
CA ARG A 142 8.51 25.83 -4.60
C ARG A 142 9.37 24.67 -5.11
N LEU A 143 9.16 24.23 -6.34
CA LEU A 143 9.95 23.17 -6.99
C LEU A 143 11.43 23.58 -7.07
N HIS A 144 11.72 24.80 -7.54
CA HIS A 144 13.09 25.31 -7.65
C HIS A 144 13.74 25.63 -6.29
N LYS A 145 12.97 25.77 -5.21
CA LYS A 145 13.54 25.81 -3.85
C LYS A 145 14.09 24.46 -3.40
N ILE A 146 13.54 23.37 -3.95
CA ILE A 146 13.96 22.00 -3.66
C ILE A 146 15.08 21.59 -4.61
N ASP A 147 14.89 21.80 -5.91
CA ASP A 147 15.89 21.52 -6.92
C ASP A 147 15.73 22.50 -8.10
N ARG A 148 16.70 23.39 -8.24
CA ARG A 148 16.75 24.41 -9.31
C ARG A 148 16.85 23.81 -10.70
N ASN A 149 17.29 22.56 -10.82
CA ASN A 149 17.44 21.89 -12.10
C ASN A 149 16.14 21.25 -12.59
N LEU A 150 15.10 21.13 -11.77
CA LEU A 150 13.83 20.53 -12.18
C LEU A 150 12.96 21.52 -12.94
N VAL A 151 12.62 21.17 -14.18
CA VAL A 151 11.69 21.93 -15.03
C VAL A 151 10.51 21.06 -15.46
N VAL A 152 9.38 21.70 -15.73
CA VAL A 152 8.20 21.03 -16.32
C VAL A 152 8.43 20.88 -17.81
N ARG A 153 8.15 19.69 -18.37
CA ARG A 153 8.28 19.42 -19.81
C ARG A 153 7.22 20.19 -20.61
N GLU A 154 7.50 20.37 -21.90
CA GLU A 154 6.57 21.03 -22.83
C GLU A 154 5.18 20.37 -22.81
N GLY A 155 4.13 21.19 -22.75
CA GLY A 155 2.74 20.73 -22.58
C GLY A 155 2.33 20.37 -21.14
N GLY A 156 3.27 20.23 -20.21
CA GLY A 156 2.98 19.93 -18.81
C GLY A 156 2.34 21.11 -18.08
N LYS A 157 1.20 20.85 -17.40
CA LYS A 157 0.50 21.87 -16.60
C LYS A 157 0.25 21.37 -15.19
N TYR A 158 0.48 22.22 -14.20
CA TYR A 158 0.07 21.94 -12.82
C TYR A 158 -1.46 22.02 -12.71
N VAL A 159 -2.09 20.93 -12.28
CA VAL A 159 -3.54 20.86 -12.06
C VAL A 159 -3.86 20.91 -10.56
N ASN A 160 -3.26 20.01 -9.79
CA ASN A 160 -3.41 19.90 -8.34
C ASN A 160 -2.25 19.07 -7.76
N TYR A 161 -2.22 18.87 -6.45
CA TYR A 161 -1.14 18.15 -5.76
C TYR A 161 -1.02 16.66 -6.12
N THR A 162 -2.09 16.04 -6.61
CA THR A 162 -2.18 14.59 -6.80
C THR A 162 -2.12 14.14 -8.25
N THR A 163 -2.42 15.03 -9.20
CA THR A 163 -2.34 14.73 -10.64
C THR A 163 -0.88 14.76 -11.08
N PRO A 164 -0.33 13.68 -11.66
CA PRO A 164 1.05 13.64 -12.12
C PRO A 164 1.39 14.77 -13.10
N ILE A 165 2.60 15.29 -12.99
CA ILE A 165 3.17 16.31 -13.88
C ILE A 165 4.47 15.78 -14.49
N PRO A 166 4.71 15.96 -15.79
CA PRO A 166 5.95 15.53 -16.43
C PRO A 166 7.08 16.53 -16.11
N LEU A 167 8.12 16.05 -15.43
CA LEU A 167 9.32 16.81 -15.10
C LEU A 167 10.54 16.31 -15.86
N ARG A 168 11.50 17.21 -16.07
CA ARG A 168 12.83 16.93 -16.59
C ARG A 168 13.86 17.61 -15.69
N CYS A 169 14.94 16.92 -15.38
CA CYS A 169 16.09 17.53 -14.73
C CYS A 169 17.05 18.10 -15.76
N ASN A 170 17.39 19.38 -15.69
CA ASN A 170 18.35 20.02 -16.58
C ASN A 170 19.80 19.59 -16.32
N ALA A 171 20.13 19.09 -15.13
CA ALA A 171 21.46 18.59 -14.81
C ALA A 171 21.72 17.22 -15.44
N CYS A 172 20.91 16.20 -15.11
CA CYS A 172 21.11 14.82 -15.57
C CYS A 172 20.23 14.42 -16.77
N LYS A 173 19.39 15.32 -17.27
CA LYS A 173 18.45 15.12 -18.40
C LYS A 173 17.36 14.08 -18.18
N TYR A 174 17.26 13.48 -16.99
CA TYR A 174 16.24 12.49 -16.67
C TYR A 174 14.83 13.07 -16.72
N GLU A 175 13.93 12.33 -17.37
CA GLU A 175 12.51 12.67 -17.55
C GLU A 175 11.63 11.67 -16.80
N TYR A 176 10.61 12.17 -16.11
CA TYR A 176 9.72 11.33 -15.30
C TYR A 176 8.40 12.05 -15.01
N GLU A 177 7.34 11.27 -14.77
CA GLU A 177 6.09 11.78 -14.24
C GLU A 177 6.02 11.60 -12.73
N VAL A 178 5.57 12.62 -12.01
CA VAL A 178 5.50 12.59 -10.55
C VAL A 178 4.31 13.40 -10.05
N LYS A 179 3.73 13.00 -8.92
CA LYS A 179 2.72 13.84 -8.26
C LYS A 179 3.40 15.09 -7.69
N PRO A 180 2.82 16.30 -7.87
CA PRO A 180 3.36 17.51 -7.28
C PRO A 180 3.52 17.45 -5.76
N SER A 181 2.67 16.70 -5.04
CA SER A 181 2.87 16.43 -3.60
C SER A 181 4.19 15.74 -3.32
N ASP A 182 4.54 14.75 -4.12
CA ASP A 182 5.66 13.85 -3.84
C ASP A 182 6.98 14.54 -4.14
N VAL A 183 7.03 15.34 -5.21
CA VAL A 183 8.23 16.15 -5.53
C VAL A 183 8.39 17.35 -4.59
N LEU A 184 7.29 17.95 -4.11
CA LEU A 184 7.35 19.10 -3.19
C LEU A 184 7.71 18.71 -1.75
N HIS A 185 7.54 17.45 -1.37
CA HIS A 185 8.01 16.91 -0.08
C HIS A 185 9.27 16.05 -0.24
N GLY A 186 9.74 15.82 -1.47
CA GLY A 186 10.90 14.99 -1.78
C GLY A 186 12.20 15.80 -1.86
N GLY A 187 13.34 15.10 -1.94
CA GLY A 187 14.66 15.68 -2.17
C GLY A 187 14.99 15.75 -3.66
N GLY A 188 14.45 16.72 -4.39
CA GLY A 188 14.88 17.05 -5.76
C GLY A 188 14.79 15.95 -6.81
N CYS A 189 15.60 16.05 -7.86
CA CYS A 189 15.58 15.11 -8.98
C CYS A 189 15.89 13.69 -8.49
N PRO A 190 15.01 12.71 -8.73
CA PRO A 190 15.20 11.34 -8.27
C PRO A 190 16.38 10.64 -8.96
N ASN A 191 16.85 11.11 -10.11
CA ASN A 191 18.05 10.55 -10.73
C ASN A 191 19.34 11.10 -10.10
N CYS A 192 19.36 12.39 -9.73
CA CYS A 192 20.49 12.99 -9.03
C CYS A 192 20.59 12.56 -7.56
N HIS A 193 19.44 12.37 -6.89
CA HIS A 193 19.40 12.05 -5.46
C HIS A 193 19.34 10.54 -5.16
N ARG A 194 19.20 9.65 -6.15
CA ARG A 194 19.02 8.20 -5.92
C ARG A 194 20.03 7.30 -6.62
N ALA A 195 21.06 7.85 -7.24
CA ALA A 195 22.30 7.09 -7.34
C ALA A 195 22.76 6.81 -5.90
N CYS A 196 23.15 5.58 -5.60
CA CYS A 196 23.58 5.21 -4.24
C CYS A 196 24.86 5.94 -3.80
N THR A 197 25.47 6.70 -4.71
CA THR A 197 26.70 7.47 -4.60
C THR A 197 26.60 8.70 -5.52
N SER A 198 27.17 9.85 -5.13
CA SER A 198 27.13 11.06 -5.96
C SER A 198 28.12 11.01 -7.15
N PHE A 199 27.97 11.88 -8.14
CA PHE A 199 28.97 12.01 -9.22
C PHE A 199 30.35 12.43 -8.67
N PRO A 200 30.48 13.46 -7.79
CA PRO A 200 31.75 13.79 -7.16
C PRO A 200 32.37 12.63 -6.39
N GLU A 201 31.56 11.84 -5.67
CA GLU A 201 32.00 10.64 -4.96
C GLU A 201 32.61 9.61 -5.91
N GLN A 202 31.88 9.24 -6.96
CA GLN A 202 32.40 8.27 -7.93
C GLN A 202 33.61 8.82 -8.69
N PHE A 203 33.65 10.11 -8.97
CA PHE A 203 34.80 10.74 -9.62
C PHE A 203 36.05 10.63 -8.75
N ILE A 204 35.96 11.03 -7.48
CA ILE A 204 37.06 10.94 -6.52
C ILE A 204 37.48 9.47 -6.34
N ARG A 205 36.52 8.55 -6.18
CA ARG A 205 36.79 7.11 -6.08
C ARG A 205 37.56 6.60 -7.28
N HIS A 206 37.07 6.83 -8.50
CA HIS A 206 37.72 6.36 -9.73
C HIS A 206 39.10 6.97 -9.94
N ALA A 207 39.31 8.20 -9.46
CA ALA A 207 40.63 8.83 -9.46
C ALA A 207 41.61 8.09 -8.51
N PHE A 208 41.20 7.75 -7.28
CA PHE A 208 42.01 6.94 -6.38
C PHE A 208 42.23 5.51 -6.92
N VAL A 209 41.21 4.88 -7.48
CA VAL A 209 41.32 3.54 -8.12
C VAL A 209 42.33 3.57 -9.25
N ARG A 210 42.34 4.63 -10.06
CA ARG A 210 43.33 4.79 -11.14
C ARG A 210 44.76 4.84 -10.60
N MET A 211 44.95 5.39 -9.40
CA MET A 211 46.28 5.57 -8.79
C MET A 211 46.77 4.37 -8.00
N LEU A 212 45.88 3.70 -7.27
CA LEU A 212 46.24 2.66 -6.30
C LEU A 212 45.81 1.26 -6.73
N GLY A 213 44.92 1.15 -7.71
CA GLY A 213 44.26 -0.09 -8.09
C GLY A 213 42.90 -0.29 -7.42
N GLU A 214 42.10 -1.19 -7.97
CA GLU A 214 40.71 -1.40 -7.55
C GLU A 214 40.57 -2.10 -6.20
N SER A 215 41.53 -2.95 -5.81
CA SER A 215 41.53 -3.64 -4.51
C SER A 215 41.78 -2.72 -3.32
N GLU A 216 42.42 -1.56 -3.55
CA GLU A 216 42.89 -0.66 -2.49
C GLU A 216 41.88 0.42 -2.12
N VAL A 217 40.80 0.57 -2.89
CA VAL A 217 39.83 1.67 -2.73
C VAL A 217 38.44 1.09 -2.52
N LEU A 218 37.98 1.17 -1.28
CA LEU A 218 36.67 0.70 -0.85
C LEU A 218 35.65 1.83 -0.97
N SER A 219 34.44 1.49 -1.41
CA SER A 219 33.30 2.42 -1.46
C SER A 219 32.27 2.04 -0.42
N ARG A 220 31.76 3.04 0.31
CA ARG A 220 30.71 2.88 1.34
C ARG A 220 31.07 1.84 2.39
N ASP A 221 32.34 1.81 2.80
CA ASP A 221 32.81 0.86 3.79
C ASP A 221 32.30 1.21 5.18
N LYS A 222 31.77 0.24 5.91
CA LYS A 222 31.33 0.40 7.31
C LYS A 222 32.31 -0.21 8.30
N THR A 223 33.23 -1.02 7.81
CA THR A 223 34.02 -1.93 8.65
C THR A 223 35.23 -1.23 9.26
N ALA A 224 35.85 -0.30 8.53
CA ALA A 224 37.06 0.41 8.96
C ALA A 224 36.82 1.31 10.19
N ALA A 225 35.74 2.11 10.18
CA ALA A 225 35.44 3.06 11.24
C ALA A 225 34.23 2.69 12.12
N GLY A 226 33.46 1.65 11.77
CA GLY A 226 32.16 1.36 12.40
C GLY A 226 31.03 2.30 11.95
N VAL A 227 31.32 3.17 10.99
CA VAL A 227 30.40 4.09 10.31
C VAL A 227 30.68 4.03 8.81
N GLU A 228 29.67 4.28 7.99
CA GLU A 228 29.81 4.26 6.51
C GLU A 228 30.74 5.37 6.04
N LEU A 229 31.80 5.03 5.30
CA LEU A 229 32.76 5.94 4.68
C LEU A 229 32.61 5.89 3.16
N ASP A 230 32.39 7.03 2.52
CA ASP A 230 32.07 7.10 1.08
C ASP A 230 33.21 6.54 0.20
N VAL A 231 34.42 7.07 0.37
CA VAL A 231 35.66 6.56 -0.25
C VAL A 231 36.67 6.27 0.85
N CYS A 232 37.02 5.00 1.05
CA CYS A 232 37.99 4.56 2.06
C CYS A 232 39.21 3.92 1.37
N ILE A 233 40.41 4.33 1.79
CA ILE A 233 41.68 3.80 1.31
C ILE A 233 42.45 3.21 2.51
N PRO A 234 42.24 1.93 2.84
CA PRO A 234 42.81 1.31 4.04
C PRO A 234 44.35 1.39 4.09
N ALA A 235 45.02 1.19 2.95
CA ALA A 235 46.48 1.23 2.84
C ALA A 235 47.07 2.59 3.26
N LEU A 236 46.34 3.69 3.02
CA LEU A 236 46.74 5.04 3.41
C LEU A 236 46.15 5.49 4.75
N ARG A 237 45.34 4.63 5.41
CA ARG A 237 44.51 5.00 6.57
C ARG A 237 43.72 6.29 6.30
N ALA A 238 43.13 6.37 5.11
CA ALA A 238 42.49 7.59 4.61
C ALA A 238 41.01 7.35 4.27
N ALA A 239 40.22 8.41 4.42
CA ALA A 239 38.85 8.45 3.93
C ALA A 239 38.51 9.81 3.35
N VAL A 240 37.61 9.85 2.36
CA VAL A 240 37.10 11.07 1.74
C VAL A 240 35.58 11.04 1.69
N GLU A 241 34.95 12.14 2.10
CA GLU A 241 33.50 12.33 2.18
C GLU A 241 33.08 13.56 1.37
N PRO A 242 32.76 13.41 0.08
CA PRO A 242 32.19 14.49 -0.71
C PRO A 242 30.70 14.64 -0.44
N GLY A 243 30.27 15.83 -0.03
CA GLY A 243 28.87 16.14 0.25
C GLY A 243 28.51 17.57 -0.13
N SER A 244 27.21 17.87 -0.15
CA SER A 244 26.75 19.24 -0.41
C SER A 244 26.40 19.96 0.90
N TRP A 245 26.99 21.13 1.10
CA TRP A 245 26.78 21.93 2.30
C TRP A 245 25.30 22.26 2.55
N TYR A 246 24.53 22.45 1.47
CA TYR A 246 23.10 22.68 1.54
C TYR A 246 22.37 21.64 2.42
N TRP A 247 22.79 20.37 2.35
CA TRP A 247 22.26 19.28 3.17
C TRP A 247 22.98 19.13 4.51
N HIS A 248 24.29 19.32 4.52
CA HIS A 248 25.13 19.05 5.70
C HIS A 248 25.17 20.18 6.73
N ARG A 249 24.74 21.40 6.40
CA ARG A 249 24.70 22.54 7.34
C ARG A 249 23.88 22.28 8.61
N ASN A 250 22.91 21.36 8.54
CA ASN A 250 22.09 20.95 9.69
C ASN A 250 22.59 19.65 10.35
N LEU A 251 23.66 19.04 9.83
CA LEU A 251 24.20 17.73 10.25
C LEU A 251 25.65 17.85 10.75
N VAL A 252 26.16 19.07 10.96
CA VAL A 252 27.55 19.34 11.35
C VAL A 252 27.98 18.52 12.58
N GLU A 253 27.14 18.40 13.60
CA GLU A 253 27.49 17.62 14.79
C GLU A 253 27.63 16.12 14.49
N ARG A 254 26.78 15.58 13.60
CA ARG A 254 26.87 14.19 13.15
C ARG A 254 28.15 13.96 12.33
N ASP A 255 28.52 14.92 11.49
CA ASP A 255 29.75 14.87 10.71
C ASP A 255 30.98 14.95 11.64
N ARG A 256 30.90 15.71 12.74
CA ARG A 256 31.92 15.75 13.80
C ARG A 256 32.06 14.42 14.53
N GLU A 257 30.95 13.79 14.92
CA GLU A 257 30.97 12.45 15.53
C GLU A 257 31.63 11.41 14.62
N LYS A 258 31.33 11.48 13.31
CA LYS A 258 31.93 10.62 12.28
C LYS A 258 33.46 10.81 12.22
N ARG A 259 33.94 12.04 12.27
CA ARG A 259 35.38 12.35 12.31
C ARG A 259 36.05 11.77 13.55
N LEU A 260 35.46 11.99 14.73
CA LEU A 260 35.97 11.43 15.98
C LEU A 260 36.04 9.88 15.95
N LEU A 261 35.09 9.22 15.28
CA LEU A 261 35.12 7.77 15.05
C LEU A 261 36.31 7.35 14.19
N CYS A 262 36.57 8.07 13.08
CA CYS A 262 37.71 7.83 12.20
C CYS A 262 39.04 8.04 12.94
N GLU A 263 39.17 9.13 13.70
CA GLU A 263 40.38 9.44 14.49
C GLU A 263 40.70 8.33 15.50
N ARG A 264 39.69 7.84 16.23
CA ARG A 264 39.85 6.70 17.18
C ARG A 264 40.34 5.42 16.49
N LYS A 265 40.12 5.29 15.19
CA LYS A 265 40.58 4.15 14.37
C LYS A 265 41.85 4.47 13.59
N GLY A 266 42.44 5.65 13.81
CA GLY A 266 43.64 6.12 13.13
C GLY A 266 43.43 6.40 11.64
N ILE A 267 42.19 6.71 11.24
CA ILE A 267 41.82 7.03 9.86
C ILE A 267 41.70 8.55 9.72
N ARG A 268 42.47 9.15 8.81
CA ARG A 268 42.36 10.58 8.49
C ARG A 268 41.21 10.79 7.51
N LEU A 269 40.19 11.52 7.94
CA LEU A 269 39.00 11.79 7.14
C LEU A 269 39.03 13.23 6.59
N ILE A 270 39.00 13.38 5.26
CA ILE A 270 38.84 14.67 4.60
C ILE A 270 37.41 14.78 4.05
N THR A 271 36.67 15.80 4.47
CA THR A 271 35.34 16.11 3.89
C THR A 271 35.49 17.14 2.78
N VAL A 272 34.73 16.99 1.71
CA VAL A 272 34.65 17.96 0.62
C VAL A 272 33.23 18.49 0.55
N TYR A 273 33.02 19.76 0.91
CA TYR A 273 31.72 20.42 0.77
C TYR A 273 31.64 21.28 -0.48
N ASP A 274 30.68 20.96 -1.33
CA ASP A 274 30.27 21.82 -2.44
C ASP A 274 29.06 22.69 -2.05
N HIS A 275 28.71 23.69 -2.87
CA HIS A 275 27.67 24.68 -2.54
C HIS A 275 27.89 25.40 -1.19
N TYR A 276 29.14 25.53 -0.75
CA TYR A 276 29.49 26.11 0.54
C TYR A 276 29.34 27.64 0.51
N ASP A 277 28.51 28.20 1.39
CA ASP A 277 28.14 29.61 1.41
C ASP A 277 28.51 30.34 2.72
N GLU A 278 29.20 29.65 3.64
CA GLU A 278 29.67 30.21 4.91
C GLU A 278 31.11 30.71 4.81
N THR A 279 31.51 31.57 5.75
CA THR A 279 32.87 32.13 5.81
C THR A 279 33.86 31.25 6.57
N ALA A 280 33.39 30.49 7.57
CA ALA A 280 34.23 29.70 8.45
C ALA A 280 34.03 28.19 8.21
N VAL A 281 35.09 27.51 7.78
CA VAL A 281 35.11 26.06 7.54
C VAL A 281 34.79 25.30 8.84
N PRO A 282 33.92 24.26 8.82
CA PRO A 282 33.39 23.68 10.05
C PRO A 282 34.38 22.81 10.82
N PHE A 283 35.41 22.28 10.15
CA PHE A 283 36.39 21.36 10.71
C PHE A 283 37.76 21.55 10.03
N ASP A 284 38.82 21.09 10.68
CA ASP A 284 40.10 20.81 10.03
C ASP A 284 39.94 19.65 9.02
N ASP A 285 40.82 19.54 8.01
CA ASP A 285 40.67 18.57 6.92
C ASP A 285 39.27 18.63 6.26
N CYS A 286 38.89 19.83 5.85
CA CYS A 286 37.65 20.10 5.16
C CYS A 286 37.91 21.04 3.97
N LEU A 287 37.73 20.52 2.76
CA LEU A 287 37.82 21.30 1.53
C LEU A 287 36.43 21.86 1.21
N VAL A 288 36.34 23.16 0.93
CA VAL A 288 35.06 23.82 0.65
C VAL A 288 35.09 24.53 -0.69
N THR A 289 33.95 24.56 -1.39
CA THR A 289 33.78 25.34 -2.60
C THR A 289 32.36 25.85 -2.74
N PRO A 290 32.13 27.10 -3.19
CA PRO A 290 30.78 27.61 -3.46
C PRO A 290 30.16 27.00 -4.73
N CYS A 291 30.92 26.21 -5.47
CA CYS A 291 30.51 25.66 -6.76
C CYS A 291 29.77 24.34 -6.59
N ASP A 292 28.88 24.04 -7.54
CA ASP A 292 28.32 22.69 -7.71
C ASP A 292 29.38 21.78 -8.37
N LEU A 293 29.95 20.85 -7.61
CA LEU A 293 30.98 19.94 -8.13
C LEU A 293 30.38 18.84 -9.03
N ALA A 294 29.08 18.59 -8.98
CA ALA A 294 28.40 17.68 -9.89
C ALA A 294 28.16 18.28 -11.29
N SER A 295 28.28 19.60 -11.42
CA SER A 295 28.08 20.30 -12.69
C SER A 295 29.24 20.10 -13.66
N ARG A 296 28.93 19.68 -14.89
CA ARG A 296 29.90 19.59 -16.01
C ARG A 296 30.67 20.90 -16.28
N ARG A 297 30.13 22.06 -15.89
CA ARG A 297 30.80 23.35 -16.07
C ARG A 297 31.91 23.60 -15.04
N ASN A 298 31.94 22.84 -13.95
CA ASN A 298 32.89 22.97 -12.86
C ASN A 298 33.88 21.78 -12.82
N MET A 299 34.06 21.04 -13.92
CA MET A 299 34.94 19.87 -13.96
C MET A 299 36.39 20.21 -13.57
N ASP A 300 36.91 21.35 -14.01
CA ASP A 300 38.28 21.77 -13.65
C ASP A 300 38.44 21.97 -12.14
N LYS A 301 37.37 22.43 -11.46
CA LYS A 301 37.36 22.57 -9.99
C LYS A 301 37.31 21.21 -9.30
N LEU A 302 36.52 20.27 -9.81
CA LEU A 302 36.47 18.90 -9.28
C LEU A 302 37.83 18.20 -9.45
N VAL A 303 38.49 18.38 -10.60
CA VAL A 303 39.87 17.91 -10.82
C VAL A 303 40.82 18.57 -9.83
N ALA A 304 40.77 19.89 -9.68
CA ALA A 304 41.63 20.61 -8.73
C ALA A 304 41.47 20.12 -7.28
N VAL A 305 40.23 19.98 -6.81
CA VAL A 305 39.91 19.41 -5.50
C VAL A 305 40.46 17.98 -5.36
N THR A 306 40.29 17.15 -6.39
CA THR A 306 40.81 15.77 -6.39
C THR A 306 42.34 15.74 -6.34
N LYS A 307 43.02 16.65 -7.03
CA LYS A 307 44.49 16.79 -6.93
C LYS A 307 44.93 17.24 -5.53
N THR A 308 44.19 18.15 -4.89
CA THR A 308 44.44 18.53 -3.49
C THR A 308 44.30 17.34 -2.55
N LEU A 309 43.30 16.47 -2.77
CA LEU A 309 43.13 15.24 -2.00
C LEU A 309 44.32 14.28 -2.19
N PHE A 310 44.80 14.10 -3.42
CA PHE A 310 46.00 13.30 -3.67
C PHE A 310 47.21 13.82 -2.90
N GLY A 311 47.48 15.12 -2.98
CA GLY A 311 48.58 15.74 -2.24
C GLY A 311 48.44 15.60 -0.73
N ALA A 312 47.21 15.72 -0.19
CA ALA A 312 46.95 15.56 1.24
C ALA A 312 47.28 14.14 1.76
N PHE A 313 47.22 13.12 0.89
CA PHE A 313 47.57 11.74 1.22
C PHE A 313 48.92 11.29 0.61
N GLY A 314 49.75 12.23 0.15
CA GLY A 314 51.10 11.95 -0.34
C GLY A 314 51.17 11.25 -1.70
N LEU A 315 50.12 11.37 -2.53
CA LEU A 315 50.08 10.81 -3.88
C LEU A 315 50.45 11.87 -4.92
N ASP A 316 51.18 11.45 -5.96
CA ASP A 316 51.43 12.30 -7.12
C ASP A 316 50.13 12.49 -7.93
N SER A 317 49.89 13.72 -8.38
CA SER A 317 48.67 14.13 -9.07
C SER A 317 48.82 14.19 -10.60
N ASN A 318 49.91 13.64 -11.12
CA ASN A 318 50.30 13.60 -12.53
C ASN A 318 49.48 12.58 -13.36
N LEU A 319 48.17 12.79 -13.44
CA LEU A 319 47.31 12.10 -14.39
C LEU A 319 47.17 12.93 -15.69
N ALA A 320 47.34 12.26 -16.84
CA ALA A 320 47.18 12.87 -18.15
C ALA A 320 45.72 13.23 -18.44
N ALA A 321 45.48 14.18 -19.36
CA ALA A 321 44.13 14.66 -19.70
C ALA A 321 43.17 13.52 -20.13
N GLY A 322 43.65 12.53 -20.89
CA GLY A 322 42.85 11.37 -21.30
C GLY A 322 42.42 10.46 -20.14
N GLU A 323 43.18 10.45 -19.05
CA GLU A 323 42.86 9.67 -17.85
C GLU A 323 41.75 10.32 -17.04
N TRP A 324 41.80 11.65 -16.90
CA TRP A 324 40.70 12.42 -16.30
C TRP A 324 39.40 12.25 -17.06
N GLU A 325 39.44 12.20 -18.39
CA GLU A 325 38.28 11.92 -19.24
C GLU A 325 37.74 10.49 -19.03
N THR A 326 38.63 9.51 -18.84
CA THR A 326 38.23 8.12 -18.55
C THR A 326 37.58 8.00 -17.17
N ILE A 327 38.18 8.62 -16.15
CA ILE A 327 37.63 8.72 -14.78
C ILE A 327 36.24 9.35 -14.82
N ARG A 328 36.10 10.48 -15.54
CA ARG A 328 34.82 11.17 -15.73
C ARG A 328 33.75 10.24 -16.30
N ARG A 329 34.05 9.52 -17.39
CA ARG A 329 33.08 8.61 -18.03
C ARG A 329 32.66 7.47 -17.10
N ARG A 330 33.60 6.87 -16.37
CA ARG A 330 33.29 5.83 -15.38
C ARG A 330 32.43 6.37 -14.24
N ALA A 331 32.77 7.55 -13.74
CA ALA A 331 31.98 8.22 -12.72
C ALA A 331 30.56 8.54 -13.20
N GLU A 332 30.37 9.00 -14.45
CA GLU A 332 29.03 9.22 -15.04
C GLU A 332 28.22 7.91 -15.14
N LEU A 333 28.88 6.78 -15.43
CA LEU A 333 28.24 5.47 -15.52
C LEU A 333 27.87 4.87 -14.15
N ASP A 334 28.70 5.08 -13.13
CA ASP A 334 28.47 4.50 -11.80
C ASP A 334 27.61 5.39 -10.90
N SER A 335 27.58 6.69 -11.17
CA SER A 335 26.70 7.65 -10.49
C SER A 335 25.34 7.85 -11.15
N ARG A 336 25.04 7.17 -12.27
CA ARG A 336 23.67 7.15 -12.81
C ARG A 336 22.85 6.05 -12.15
N ARG A 337 21.54 6.24 -12.15
CA ARG A 337 20.61 5.19 -11.74
C ARG A 337 20.76 3.98 -12.66
N MET A 338 20.85 2.81 -12.03
CA MET A 338 20.73 1.51 -12.68
C MET A 338 19.39 1.42 -13.43
N THR A 339 19.46 1.02 -14.69
CA THR A 339 18.29 0.78 -15.54
C THR A 339 17.61 -0.55 -15.19
N THR A 340 16.36 -0.73 -15.64
CA THR A 340 15.65 -2.01 -15.47
C THR A 340 16.40 -3.16 -16.15
N GLU A 341 17.03 -2.93 -17.31
CA GLU A 341 17.80 -3.97 -18.01
C GLU A 341 19.10 -4.33 -17.31
N GLU A 342 19.81 -3.35 -16.75
CA GLU A 342 20.99 -3.63 -15.93
C GLU A 342 20.63 -4.40 -14.67
N PHE A 343 19.53 -4.03 -14.01
CA PHE A 343 19.04 -4.79 -12.86
C PHE A 343 18.60 -6.21 -13.23
N ARG A 344 18.02 -6.41 -14.42
CA ARG A 344 17.71 -7.74 -14.95
C ARG A 344 18.97 -8.58 -15.15
N ALA A 345 20.01 -8.00 -15.76
CA ALA A 345 21.29 -8.68 -15.96
C ALA A 345 21.95 -9.04 -14.63
N GLU A 346 21.97 -8.10 -13.67
CA GLU A 346 22.47 -8.32 -12.31
C GLU A 346 21.69 -9.47 -11.62
N LEU A 347 20.35 -9.42 -11.65
CA LEU A 347 19.52 -10.43 -11.00
C LEU A 347 19.67 -11.80 -11.66
N ALA A 348 19.86 -11.86 -12.99
CA ALA A 348 20.11 -13.12 -13.68
C ALA A 348 21.40 -13.80 -13.21
N GLY A 349 22.44 -13.03 -12.87
CA GLY A 349 23.67 -13.54 -12.27
C GLY A 349 23.51 -14.05 -10.83
N ILE A 350 22.49 -13.58 -10.10
CA ILE A 350 22.22 -13.98 -8.71
C ILE A 350 21.22 -15.14 -8.64
N ASN A 351 20.12 -15.04 -9.38
CA ASN A 351 19.03 -16.01 -9.39
C ASN A 351 18.28 -15.99 -10.73
N ASP A 352 18.69 -16.87 -11.63
CA ASP A 352 18.13 -17.06 -12.97
C ASP A 352 16.65 -17.50 -12.99
N LYS A 353 16.13 -18.05 -11.87
CA LYS A 353 14.73 -18.51 -11.70
C LYS A 353 13.74 -17.37 -11.48
N ILE A 354 14.21 -16.13 -11.35
CA ILE A 354 13.38 -14.94 -11.14
C ILE A 354 13.47 -14.05 -12.38
N GLU A 355 12.31 -13.66 -12.90
CA GLU A 355 12.14 -12.73 -14.01
C GLU A 355 11.66 -11.37 -13.47
N VAL A 356 12.26 -10.26 -13.92
CA VAL A 356 11.82 -8.91 -13.56
C VAL A 356 10.77 -8.42 -14.56
N ILE A 357 9.53 -8.28 -14.08
CA ILE A 357 8.37 -7.88 -14.89
C ILE A 357 7.92 -6.43 -14.65
N GLY A 358 8.45 -5.77 -13.60
CA GLY A 358 8.21 -4.35 -13.32
C GLY A 358 9.41 -3.47 -13.65
N GLU A 359 9.21 -2.15 -13.55
CA GLU A 359 10.31 -1.19 -13.71
C GLU A 359 11.13 -1.07 -12.43
N TYR A 360 12.46 -1.04 -12.59
CA TYR A 360 13.35 -0.77 -11.48
C TYR A 360 13.42 0.73 -11.19
N THR A 361 13.05 1.14 -9.97
CA THR A 361 13.11 2.54 -9.53
C THR A 361 14.26 2.85 -8.58
N ARG A 362 14.36 2.13 -7.47
CA ARG A 362 15.48 2.22 -6.52
C ARG A 362 15.58 0.92 -5.73
N ALA A 363 16.72 0.71 -5.08
CA ALA A 363 17.02 -0.53 -4.38
C ALA A 363 16.04 -0.89 -3.23
N SER A 364 15.35 0.12 -2.69
CA SER A 364 14.35 -0.01 -1.61
C SER A 364 12.90 -0.04 -2.11
N ASP A 365 12.61 0.39 -3.34
CA ASP A 365 11.25 0.35 -3.88
C ASP A 365 10.91 -1.07 -4.30
N LYS A 366 9.71 -1.52 -3.97
CA LYS A 366 9.28 -2.85 -4.37
C LYS A 366 9.12 -2.91 -5.89
N ILE A 367 9.84 -3.83 -6.52
CA ILE A 367 9.72 -4.16 -7.94
C ILE A 367 8.85 -5.41 -8.09
N ARG A 368 8.07 -5.48 -9.17
CA ARG A 368 7.33 -6.70 -9.53
C ARG A 368 8.26 -7.71 -10.19
N VAL A 369 8.23 -8.94 -9.70
CA VAL A 369 8.98 -10.07 -10.26
C VAL A 369 8.09 -11.28 -10.40
N ARG A 370 8.50 -12.21 -11.26
CA ARG A 370 7.82 -13.48 -11.53
C ARG A 370 8.79 -14.63 -11.36
N CYS A 371 8.34 -15.72 -10.73
CA CYS A 371 9.12 -16.94 -10.66
C CYS A 371 8.95 -17.74 -11.96
N LYS A 372 10.03 -18.02 -12.68
CA LYS A 372 10.00 -18.83 -13.92
C LYS A 372 9.58 -20.29 -13.67
N VAL A 373 9.69 -20.79 -12.44
CA VAL A 373 9.35 -22.19 -12.08
C VAL A 373 7.86 -22.38 -11.81
N CYS A 374 7.22 -21.46 -11.08
CA CYS A 374 5.82 -21.61 -10.64
C CYS A 374 4.91 -20.46 -11.10
N ASN A 375 5.41 -19.57 -11.95
CA ASN A 375 4.73 -18.40 -12.49
C ASN A 375 4.19 -17.41 -11.44
N HIS A 376 4.56 -17.56 -10.16
CA HIS A 376 4.10 -16.67 -9.10
C HIS A 376 4.67 -15.26 -9.30
N GLU A 377 3.80 -14.27 -9.33
CA GLU A 377 4.17 -12.85 -9.33
C GLU A 377 4.08 -12.25 -7.93
N TRP A 378 5.07 -11.45 -7.54
CA TRP A 378 5.06 -10.72 -6.27
C TRP A 378 5.87 -9.42 -6.34
N SER A 379 5.62 -8.54 -5.38
CA SER A 379 6.36 -7.27 -5.23
C SER A 379 7.37 -7.36 -4.09
N VAL A 380 8.64 -7.09 -4.37
CA VAL A 380 9.75 -7.25 -3.41
C VAL A 380 10.80 -6.16 -3.63
N ALA A 381 11.50 -5.75 -2.57
CA ALA A 381 12.60 -4.78 -2.74
C ALA A 381 13.81 -5.43 -3.43
N PRO A 382 14.45 -4.77 -4.41
CA PRO A 382 15.67 -5.24 -5.06
C PRO A 382 16.79 -5.63 -4.08
N THR A 383 16.96 -4.89 -2.99
CA THR A 383 17.92 -5.24 -1.91
C THR A 383 17.68 -6.64 -1.33
N THR A 384 16.43 -7.09 -1.24
CA THR A 384 16.07 -8.43 -0.76
C THR A 384 16.42 -9.50 -1.80
N LEU A 385 16.22 -9.20 -3.08
CA LEU A 385 16.60 -10.09 -4.19
C LEU A 385 18.13 -10.25 -4.28
N ARG A 386 18.88 -9.15 -4.10
CA ARG A 386 20.35 -9.16 -4.07
C ARG A 386 20.94 -10.05 -2.98
N ARG A 387 20.23 -10.21 -1.86
CA ARG A 387 20.58 -11.14 -0.78
C ARG A 387 20.28 -12.62 -1.10
N GLY A 388 19.84 -12.93 -2.32
CA GLY A 388 19.52 -14.29 -2.77
C GLY A 388 18.11 -14.77 -2.41
N SER A 389 17.19 -13.88 -2.06
CA SER A 389 15.82 -14.28 -1.70
C SER A 389 15.07 -14.88 -2.90
N GLY A 390 14.57 -16.10 -2.73
CA GLY A 390 13.83 -16.84 -3.76
C GLY A 390 12.32 -16.66 -3.71
N CYS A 391 11.61 -17.39 -4.58
CA CYS A 391 10.16 -17.44 -4.61
C CYS A 391 9.58 -18.11 -3.35
N ALA A 392 8.80 -17.37 -2.56
CA ALA A 392 8.13 -17.88 -1.35
C ALA A 392 7.12 -19.01 -1.65
N SER A 393 6.58 -19.06 -2.87
CA SER A 393 5.70 -20.13 -3.35
C SER A 393 6.44 -21.46 -3.46
N CYS A 394 7.61 -21.45 -4.12
CA CYS A 394 8.45 -22.63 -4.26
C CYS A 394 9.00 -23.09 -2.92
N ALA A 395 9.33 -22.14 -2.03
CA ALA A 395 9.78 -22.44 -0.67
C ALA A 395 8.65 -22.91 0.29
N GLY A 396 7.39 -22.97 -0.17
CA GLY A 396 6.26 -23.40 0.65
C GLY A 396 5.89 -22.46 1.79
N ARG A 397 6.37 -21.20 1.76
CA ARG A 397 6.13 -20.19 2.81
C ARG A 397 4.85 -19.37 2.60
N LEU A 398 4.26 -19.42 1.40
CA LEU A 398 2.99 -18.75 1.13
C LEU A 398 1.82 -19.52 1.73
N LYS A 399 0.90 -18.79 2.39
CA LYS A 399 -0.42 -19.33 2.73
C LYS A 399 -1.14 -19.70 1.43
N LEU A 400 -1.71 -20.91 1.41
CA LEU A 400 -2.44 -21.42 0.24
C LEU A 400 -3.75 -20.63 0.08
N SER A 401 -4.03 -20.08 -1.10
CA SER A 401 -5.34 -19.49 -1.43
C SER A 401 -6.30 -20.57 -1.94
N HIS A 402 -7.58 -20.23 -2.09
CA HIS A 402 -8.56 -21.15 -2.66
C HIS A 402 -8.20 -21.55 -4.10
N GLU A 403 -7.87 -20.60 -4.97
CA GLU A 403 -7.51 -20.86 -6.37
C GLU A 403 -6.30 -21.79 -6.46
N ARG A 404 -5.26 -21.52 -5.66
CA ARG A 404 -4.06 -22.38 -5.61
C ARG A 404 -4.30 -23.76 -5.04
N PHE A 405 -5.27 -23.88 -4.12
CA PHE A 405 -5.71 -25.18 -3.64
C PHE A 405 -6.36 -25.97 -4.79
N VAL A 406 -7.26 -25.35 -5.54
CA VAL A 406 -7.95 -25.98 -6.68
C VAL A 406 -6.96 -26.38 -7.78
N GLU A 407 -6.00 -25.53 -8.13
CA GLU A 407 -4.95 -25.86 -9.10
C GLU A 407 -4.16 -27.11 -8.69
N ARG A 408 -3.72 -27.18 -7.42
CA ARG A 408 -3.00 -28.36 -6.91
C ARG A 408 -3.86 -29.61 -6.85
N LEU A 409 -5.14 -29.47 -6.49
CA LEU A 409 -6.09 -30.57 -6.48
C LEU A 409 -6.30 -31.12 -7.89
N ASN A 410 -6.49 -30.25 -8.89
CA ASN A 410 -6.67 -30.66 -10.29
C ASN A 410 -5.43 -31.36 -10.86
N LEU A 411 -4.22 -30.92 -10.50
CA LEU A 411 -2.98 -31.57 -10.94
C LEU A 411 -2.83 -33.01 -10.40
N LEU A 412 -3.30 -33.29 -9.19
CA LEU A 412 -3.16 -34.60 -8.55
C LEU A 412 -4.39 -35.50 -8.76
N HIS A 413 -5.58 -34.91 -8.82
CA HIS A 413 -6.86 -35.59 -8.87
C HIS A 413 -7.85 -34.83 -9.79
N PRO A 414 -7.69 -34.91 -11.12
CA PRO A 414 -8.55 -34.20 -12.09
C PRO A 414 -10.05 -34.51 -11.95
N GLU A 415 -10.37 -35.70 -11.44
CA GLU A 415 -11.73 -36.19 -11.25
C GLU A 415 -12.40 -35.70 -9.96
N ILE A 416 -11.70 -34.95 -9.10
CA ILE A 416 -12.21 -34.48 -7.81
C ILE A 416 -12.43 -32.97 -7.87
N VAL A 417 -13.65 -32.54 -7.58
CA VAL A 417 -14.01 -31.12 -7.50
C VAL A 417 -14.38 -30.71 -6.07
N PRO A 418 -13.92 -29.55 -5.59
CA PRO A 418 -14.36 -29.01 -4.31
C PRO A 418 -15.73 -28.35 -4.47
N LEU A 419 -16.64 -28.62 -3.54
CA LEU A 419 -17.98 -28.02 -3.45
C LEU A 419 -18.04 -26.84 -2.46
N THR A 420 -16.99 -26.66 -1.67
CA THR A 420 -16.86 -25.57 -0.68
C THR A 420 -15.55 -24.83 -0.88
N GLU A 421 -15.47 -23.58 -0.43
CA GLU A 421 -14.21 -22.80 -0.48
C GLU A 421 -13.15 -23.32 0.50
N TYR A 422 -11.88 -23.08 0.15
CA TYR A 422 -10.75 -23.44 0.99
C TYR A 422 -10.44 -22.26 1.91
N VAL A 423 -10.49 -22.51 3.22
CA VAL A 423 -10.17 -21.51 4.24
C VAL A 423 -8.75 -21.70 4.76
N ASN A 424 -8.41 -22.92 5.17
CA ASN A 424 -7.07 -23.31 5.64
C ASN A 424 -6.93 -24.85 5.61
N SER A 425 -5.75 -25.35 5.98
CA SER A 425 -5.41 -26.79 5.89
C SER A 425 -6.14 -27.67 6.91
N GLN A 426 -6.64 -27.10 8.00
CA GLN A 426 -7.32 -27.81 9.09
C GLN A 426 -8.83 -27.88 8.88
N THR A 427 -9.41 -26.86 8.24
CA THR A 427 -10.84 -26.81 7.92
C THR A 427 -11.20 -27.91 6.92
N ARG A 428 -12.27 -28.65 7.23
CA ARG A 428 -12.80 -29.67 6.33
C ARG A 428 -13.54 -29.01 5.17
N MET A 429 -13.40 -29.58 3.99
CA MET A 429 -14.09 -29.18 2.77
C MET A 429 -14.91 -30.36 2.26
N THR A 430 -15.94 -30.06 1.48
CA THR A 430 -16.74 -31.06 0.79
C THR A 430 -16.24 -31.21 -0.64
N PHE A 431 -16.10 -32.44 -1.10
CA PHE A 431 -15.60 -32.79 -2.43
C PHE A 431 -16.57 -33.74 -3.12
N GLU A 432 -16.59 -33.69 -4.45
CA GLU A 432 -17.29 -34.62 -5.33
C GLU A 432 -16.31 -35.26 -6.30
N CYS A 433 -16.42 -36.58 -6.49
CA CYS A 433 -15.65 -37.31 -7.50
C CYS A 433 -16.51 -37.52 -8.75
N ARG A 434 -16.19 -36.82 -9.84
CA ARG A 434 -16.90 -36.91 -11.13
C ARG A 434 -16.89 -38.32 -11.72
N ALA A 435 -15.82 -39.08 -11.51
CA ALA A 435 -15.72 -40.47 -11.98
C ALA A 435 -16.71 -41.45 -11.33
N CYS A 436 -17.30 -41.15 -10.16
CA CYS A 436 -18.20 -42.08 -9.47
C CYS A 436 -19.37 -41.45 -8.71
N GLY A 437 -19.53 -40.12 -8.78
CA GLY A 437 -20.55 -39.34 -8.07
C GLY A 437 -20.43 -39.34 -6.55
N HIS A 438 -19.30 -39.79 -5.98
CA HIS A 438 -19.15 -39.84 -4.53
C HIS A 438 -18.91 -38.44 -3.97
N VAL A 439 -19.74 -38.02 -3.02
CA VAL A 439 -19.57 -36.78 -2.24
C VAL A 439 -19.08 -37.11 -0.84
N TRP A 440 -18.03 -36.43 -0.36
CA TRP A 440 -17.52 -36.62 0.99
C TRP A 440 -16.89 -35.36 1.57
N SER A 441 -16.85 -35.28 2.90
CA SER A 441 -16.11 -34.26 3.63
C SER A 441 -14.71 -34.76 3.99
N ALA A 442 -13.66 -33.97 3.77
CA ALA A 442 -12.28 -34.29 4.16
C ALA A 442 -11.45 -33.02 4.45
N GLN A 443 -10.31 -33.18 5.13
CA GLN A 443 -9.33 -32.10 5.24
C GLN A 443 -8.61 -31.90 3.90
N ALA A 444 -8.53 -30.64 3.45
CA ALA A 444 -7.90 -30.27 2.19
C ALA A 444 -6.46 -30.77 2.04
N TYR A 445 -5.67 -30.72 3.12
CA TYR A 445 -4.26 -31.10 3.09
C TYR A 445 -4.02 -32.55 2.62
N GLY A 446 -4.91 -33.47 2.98
CA GLY A 446 -4.79 -34.89 2.62
C GLY A 446 -4.96 -35.18 1.13
N LEU A 447 -5.59 -34.27 0.37
CA LEU A 447 -5.83 -34.41 -1.06
C LEU A 447 -4.70 -33.79 -1.91
N ILE A 448 -3.90 -32.89 -1.35
CA ILE A 448 -2.89 -32.12 -2.11
C ILE A 448 -1.44 -32.44 -1.72
N THR A 449 -1.22 -33.39 -0.81
CA THR A 449 0.13 -33.77 -0.36
C THR A 449 0.86 -34.64 -1.39
N LYS A 450 2.14 -34.34 -1.66
CA LYS A 450 2.94 -35.04 -2.69
C LYS A 450 3.37 -36.46 -2.30
N SER A 451 3.44 -36.78 -1.02
CA SER A 451 3.99 -38.07 -0.57
C SER A 451 2.95 -39.19 -0.52
N ARG A 452 1.69 -38.88 -0.17
CA ARG A 452 0.57 -39.84 -0.05
C ARG A 452 -0.80 -39.15 -0.20
N SER A 453 -1.09 -38.54 -1.35
CA SER A 453 -2.42 -37.93 -1.55
C SER A 453 -3.53 -39.00 -1.52
N SER A 454 -4.58 -38.73 -0.74
CA SER A 454 -5.72 -39.63 -0.58
C SER A 454 -6.79 -39.27 -1.60
N GLY A 455 -6.87 -40.01 -2.71
CA GLY A 455 -7.93 -39.82 -3.72
C GLY A 455 -9.32 -40.30 -3.25
N CYS A 456 -10.26 -40.43 -4.19
CA CYS A 456 -11.61 -40.91 -3.88
C CYS A 456 -11.59 -42.35 -3.33
N ARG A 457 -12.02 -42.53 -2.07
CA ARG A 457 -12.06 -43.85 -1.41
C ARG A 457 -12.98 -44.84 -2.13
N LYS A 458 -14.12 -44.38 -2.64
CA LYS A 458 -15.07 -45.24 -3.38
C LYS A 458 -14.44 -45.82 -4.65
N CYS A 459 -13.73 -44.98 -5.43
CA CYS A 459 -12.97 -45.43 -6.59
C CYS A 459 -11.84 -46.40 -6.20
N SER A 460 -11.11 -46.10 -5.12
CA SER A 460 -10.03 -46.97 -4.63
C SER A 460 -10.54 -48.35 -4.20
N VAL A 461 -11.67 -48.42 -3.47
CA VAL A 461 -12.30 -49.67 -3.06
C VAL A 461 -12.81 -50.45 -4.27
N ARG A 462 -13.48 -49.80 -5.24
CA ARG A 462 -13.93 -50.44 -6.48
C ARG A 462 -12.76 -51.04 -7.27
N ALA A 463 -11.65 -50.32 -7.36
CA ALA A 463 -10.43 -50.82 -8.01
C ALA A 463 -9.80 -52.00 -7.24
N MET A 464 -9.79 -51.95 -5.90
CA MET A 464 -9.32 -53.07 -5.07
C MET A 464 -10.18 -54.33 -5.26
N LEU A 465 -11.50 -54.19 -5.24
CA LEU A 465 -12.43 -55.31 -5.40
C LEU A 465 -12.28 -55.94 -6.79
N ARG A 466 -12.19 -55.12 -7.85
CA ARG A 466 -11.90 -55.61 -9.21
C ARG A 466 -10.62 -56.42 -9.29
N ARG A 467 -9.55 -56.01 -8.61
CA ARG A 467 -8.27 -56.75 -8.57
C ARG A 467 -8.38 -58.09 -7.84
N ARG A 468 -9.25 -58.20 -6.82
CA ARG A 468 -9.45 -59.43 -6.05
C ARG A 468 -10.31 -60.47 -6.77
N SER A 469 -11.18 -60.04 -7.67
CA SER A 469 -12.10 -60.91 -8.42
C SER A 469 -11.68 -61.16 -9.88
N ARG A 470 -10.41 -60.94 -10.24
CA ARG A 470 -9.93 -61.27 -11.59
C ARG A 470 -9.87 -62.78 -11.74
N LYS A 471 -10.57 -63.30 -12.74
CA LYS A 471 -10.46 -64.68 -13.17
C LYS A 471 -9.04 -64.94 -13.67
N VAL A 472 -8.56 -66.16 -13.49
CA VAL A 472 -7.22 -66.57 -13.93
C VAL A 472 -7.33 -67.79 -14.83
N ARG A 473 -6.63 -67.78 -15.96
CA ARG A 473 -6.55 -68.92 -16.88
C ARG A 473 -5.18 -69.57 -16.76
N CYS A 474 -5.15 -70.90 -16.68
CA CYS A 474 -3.94 -71.66 -16.95
C CYS A 474 -3.81 -71.84 -18.45
N ILE A 475 -2.84 -71.17 -19.08
CA ILE A 475 -2.62 -71.23 -20.54
C ILE A 475 -2.28 -72.66 -20.97
N THR A 476 -1.49 -73.36 -20.15
CA THR A 476 -1.04 -74.72 -20.46
C THR A 476 -2.17 -75.75 -20.48
N THR A 477 -3.26 -75.54 -19.74
CA THR A 477 -4.38 -76.51 -19.66
C THR A 477 -5.71 -75.97 -20.21
N GLY A 478 -5.80 -74.67 -20.49
CA GLY A 478 -7.02 -73.99 -20.91
C GLY A 478 -8.04 -73.71 -19.80
N GLU A 479 -7.80 -74.19 -18.57
CA GLU A 479 -8.76 -74.05 -17.46
C GLU A 479 -8.82 -72.62 -16.92
N VAL A 480 -10.05 -72.16 -16.63
CA VAL A 480 -10.33 -70.85 -16.06
C VAL A 480 -10.87 -70.99 -14.64
N PHE A 481 -10.32 -70.23 -13.71
CA PHE A 481 -10.70 -70.19 -12.30
C PHE A 481 -11.24 -68.82 -11.95
N ASP A 482 -12.24 -68.78 -11.07
CA ASP A 482 -12.82 -67.52 -10.62
C ASP A 482 -11.89 -66.78 -9.66
N THR A 483 -11.01 -67.52 -8.97
CA THR A 483 -10.00 -66.93 -8.08
C THR A 483 -8.62 -67.59 -8.19
N LEU A 484 -7.57 -66.81 -7.90
CA LEU A 484 -6.21 -67.35 -7.72
C LEU A 484 -6.14 -68.44 -6.65
N ARG A 485 -7.06 -68.44 -5.67
CA ARG A 485 -7.10 -69.42 -4.59
C ARG A 485 -7.51 -70.81 -5.10
N GLU A 486 -8.52 -70.87 -5.96
CA GLU A 486 -8.95 -72.12 -6.60
C GLU A 486 -7.84 -72.70 -7.48
N ALA A 487 -7.23 -71.86 -8.33
CA ALA A 487 -6.11 -72.25 -9.17
C ALA A 487 -4.92 -72.77 -8.33
N ALA A 488 -4.56 -72.06 -7.27
CA ALA A 488 -3.48 -72.46 -6.37
C ALA A 488 -3.75 -73.80 -5.67
N ALA A 489 -4.97 -73.99 -5.17
CA ALA A 489 -5.38 -75.21 -4.48
C ALA A 489 -5.36 -76.43 -5.40
N LYS A 490 -5.89 -76.30 -6.63
CA LYS A 490 -5.95 -77.40 -7.59
C LYS A 490 -4.57 -77.88 -8.03
N TYR A 491 -3.65 -76.96 -8.28
CA TYR A 491 -2.33 -77.28 -8.83
C TYR A 491 -1.22 -77.37 -7.78
N GLY A 492 -1.54 -77.20 -6.49
CA GLY A 492 -0.55 -77.26 -5.40
C GLY A 492 0.52 -76.17 -5.50
N VAL A 493 0.19 -75.00 -6.05
CA VAL A 493 1.13 -73.89 -6.29
C VAL A 493 0.76 -72.65 -5.49
N SER A 494 1.72 -71.77 -5.23
CA SER A 494 1.44 -70.55 -4.46
C SER A 494 0.64 -69.53 -5.29
N ARG A 495 -0.34 -68.88 -4.64
CA ARG A 495 -1.11 -67.77 -5.24
C ARG A 495 -0.21 -66.64 -5.75
N SER A 496 0.89 -66.38 -5.04
CA SER A 496 1.87 -65.36 -5.44
C SER A 496 2.61 -65.75 -6.71
N ALA A 497 2.97 -67.03 -6.88
CA ALA A 497 3.64 -67.50 -8.09
C ALA A 497 2.73 -67.37 -9.31
N ILE A 498 1.45 -67.77 -9.19
CA ILE A 498 0.47 -67.58 -10.27
C ILE A 498 0.30 -66.09 -10.59
N SER A 499 0.14 -65.22 -9.56
CA SER A 499 -0.01 -63.78 -9.78
C SER A 499 1.22 -63.12 -10.43
N GLN A 500 2.43 -63.65 -10.19
CA GLN A 500 3.67 -63.17 -10.82
C GLN A 500 3.80 -63.64 -12.27
N CYS A 501 3.19 -64.77 -12.63
CA CYS A 501 3.04 -65.19 -14.02
C CYS A 501 2.05 -64.30 -14.79
N CYS A 502 0.98 -63.88 -14.13
CA CYS A 502 -0.07 -63.06 -14.75
C CYS A 502 0.24 -61.54 -14.77
N SER A 503 1.40 -61.09 -14.29
CA SER A 503 1.75 -59.67 -14.31
C SER A 503 2.22 -59.22 -15.69
N GLU A 504 2.12 -57.93 -16.00
CA GLU A 504 2.68 -57.35 -17.23
C GLU A 504 3.79 -56.35 -16.88
N PRO A 505 5.07 -56.61 -17.27
CA PRO A 505 5.57 -57.87 -17.81
C PRO A 505 5.55 -59.02 -16.77
N PRO A 506 5.57 -60.30 -17.21
CA PRO A 506 5.58 -61.44 -16.29
C PRO A 506 6.86 -61.47 -15.46
N LYS A 507 6.72 -61.53 -14.13
CA LYS A 507 7.86 -61.66 -13.21
C LYS A 507 8.34 -63.11 -13.10
N LEU A 508 7.45 -64.07 -13.36
CA LEU A 508 7.75 -65.49 -13.46
C LEU A 508 7.21 -66.03 -14.77
N LYS A 509 8.00 -66.82 -15.50
CA LYS A 509 7.52 -67.48 -16.73
C LYS A 509 6.49 -68.56 -16.43
N ARG A 510 6.67 -69.32 -15.33
CA ARG A 510 5.82 -70.47 -14.98
C ARG A 510 5.64 -70.62 -13.47
N ALA A 511 4.48 -71.10 -13.06
CA ALA A 511 4.18 -71.51 -11.68
C ALA A 511 3.71 -72.97 -11.69
N GLY A 512 4.42 -73.85 -10.97
CA GLY A 512 4.21 -75.30 -11.01
C GLY A 512 4.32 -75.89 -12.42
N GLY A 513 5.29 -75.41 -13.21
CA GLY A 513 5.52 -75.86 -14.58
C GLY A 513 4.52 -75.36 -15.63
N ARG A 514 3.56 -74.50 -15.24
CA ARG A 514 2.47 -74.03 -16.10
C ARG A 514 2.48 -72.51 -16.30
N GLU A 515 1.93 -72.08 -17.42
CA GLU A 515 1.77 -70.67 -17.79
C GLU A 515 0.38 -70.17 -17.40
N TRP A 516 0.29 -68.90 -17.00
CA TRP A 516 -0.91 -68.32 -16.39
C TRP A 516 -1.14 -66.88 -16.85
N GLU A 517 -2.39 -66.51 -17.05
CA GLU A 517 -2.80 -65.14 -17.38
C GLU A 517 -4.08 -64.72 -16.64
N TYR A 518 -4.25 -63.41 -16.43
CA TYR A 518 -5.54 -62.89 -16.00
C TYR A 518 -6.52 -62.87 -17.17
N VAL A 519 -7.74 -63.36 -16.95
CA VAL A 519 -8.83 -63.21 -17.92
C VAL A 519 -9.53 -61.89 -17.63
N ASP A 520 -9.33 -60.90 -18.49
CA ASP A 520 -10.09 -59.66 -18.39
C ASP A 520 -11.52 -59.87 -18.88
N LEU A 521 -12.50 -59.58 -18.01
CA LEU A 521 -13.87 -59.35 -18.45
C LEU A 521 -13.84 -58.10 -19.33
N LEU A 522 -14.12 -58.28 -20.63
CA LEU A 522 -14.28 -57.18 -21.56
C LEU A 522 -15.18 -56.11 -20.94
N SER A 523 -14.66 -54.88 -20.94
CA SER A 523 -15.31 -53.66 -20.46
C SER A 523 -16.52 -53.31 -21.33
N GLY A 524 -17.64 -54.03 -21.14
CA GLY A 524 -18.82 -53.97 -22.00
C GLY A 524 -20.15 -53.64 -21.32
N GLU A 525 -20.21 -53.47 -20.01
CA GLU A 525 -21.44 -53.01 -19.33
C GLU A 525 -21.13 -51.73 -18.54
N ARG A 526 -21.61 -50.62 -19.10
CA ARG A 526 -21.47 -49.25 -18.60
C ARG A 526 -22.37 -49.02 -17.39
#